data_AF-A0A356KID2-F1
#
_entry.id   AF-A0A356KID2-F1
#
_cell.length_a   1.000
_cell.length_b   1.000
_cell.length_c   1.000
_cell.angle_alpha   90.00
_cell.angle_beta   90.00
_cell.angle_gamma   90.00
#
_symmetry.space_group_name_H-M   'P 1'
#
loop_
_entity.id
_entity.type
_entity.pdbx_description
1 polymer ?
#
loop_
_entity_poly.entity_id
_entity_poly.type
_entity_poly.pdbx_seq_one_letter_code
_entity_poly.pdbx_strand_id
1 'polypeptide(L)'
;MGKARKVRDEVLLALETPVLFVQGTRDRLCPLETLGEVRARMSAPNELFVVETGDHSLQVTKTHTKQTGVTQAESDAAVLAAIEAFLAQAAE
;
A
#
# COMPACT_ATOMS: atom_id res chain seq x y z
N MET A 1 -27.37 7.28 9.43
CA MET A 1 -26.44 6.35 8.76
C MET A 1 -26.21 6.82 7.33
N GLY A 2 -24.98 7.28 7.03
CA GLY A 2 -24.62 7.67 5.66
C GLY A 2 -24.47 6.42 4.78
N LYS A 3 -24.95 6.48 3.54
CA LYS A 3 -24.81 5.39 2.56
C LYS A 3 -23.32 5.08 2.37
N ALA A 4 -22.93 3.81 2.55
CA ALA A 4 -21.61 3.35 2.15
C ALA A 4 -21.40 3.68 0.67
N ARG A 5 -20.36 4.46 0.36
CA ARG A 5 -20.04 4.81 -1.02
C ARG A 5 -19.64 3.52 -1.72
N LYS A 6 -20.27 3.21 -2.87
CA LYS A 6 -19.93 2.04 -3.67
C LYS A 6 -18.42 2.07 -3.98
N VAL A 7 -17.72 0.99 -3.65
CA VAL A 7 -16.33 0.77 -4.04
C VAL A 7 -16.28 0.73 -5.57
N ARG A 8 -15.32 1.46 -6.15
CA ARG A 8 -15.11 1.54 -7.61
C ARG A 8 -13.83 0.77 -7.95
N ASP A 9 -13.91 -0.55 -7.83
CA ASP A 9 -12.79 -1.48 -8.00
C ASP A 9 -12.64 -1.96 -9.45
N GLU A 10 -13.54 -1.57 -10.36
CA GLU A 10 -13.61 -2.12 -11.71
C GLU A 10 -12.29 -1.94 -12.48
N VAL A 11 -11.59 -0.83 -12.27
CA VAL A 11 -10.28 -0.57 -12.89
C VAL A 11 -9.21 -1.50 -12.37
N LEU A 12 -9.15 -1.72 -11.05
CA LEU A 12 -8.14 -2.60 -10.45
C LEU A 12 -8.36 -4.05 -10.86
N LEU A 13 -9.62 -4.49 -10.97
CA LEU A 13 -9.97 -5.84 -11.40
C LEU A 13 -9.70 -6.09 -12.89
N ALA A 14 -9.63 -5.03 -13.70
CA ALA A 14 -9.31 -5.11 -15.12
C ALA A 14 -7.80 -5.06 -15.41
N LEU A 15 -6.95 -4.84 -14.40
CA LEU A 15 -5.51 -4.89 -14.58
C LEU A 15 -5.05 -6.33 -14.82
N GLU A 16 -4.17 -6.50 -15.80
CA GLU A 16 -3.56 -7.80 -16.16
C GLU A 16 -2.05 -7.83 -15.87
N THR A 17 -1.44 -6.66 -15.69
CA THR A 17 -0.01 -6.53 -15.36
C THR A 17 0.22 -6.71 -13.86
N PRO A 18 1.36 -7.27 -13.43
CA PRO A 18 1.72 -7.30 -12.01
C PRO A 18 1.59 -5.92 -11.35
N VAL A 19 1.08 -5.87 -10.12
CA VAL A 19 0.88 -4.62 -9.37
C VAL A 19 1.48 -4.68 -7.98
N LEU A 20 2.35 -3.73 -7.64
CA LEU A 20 2.73 -3.43 -6.27
C LEU A 20 1.86 -2.29 -5.72
N PHE A 21 1.16 -2.54 -4.62
CA PHE A 21 0.51 -1.52 -3.81
C PHE A 21 1.44 -1.09 -2.67
N VAL A 22 1.57 0.22 -2.45
CA VAL A 22 2.27 0.78 -1.29
C VAL A 22 1.27 1.59 -0.49
N GLN A 23 1.01 1.19 0.75
CA GLN A 23 -0.11 1.74 1.52
C GLN A 23 0.26 1.97 2.99
N GLY A 24 0.00 3.17 3.48
CA GLY A 24 0.13 3.50 4.90
C GLY A 24 -1.04 2.97 5.75
N THR A 25 -0.77 2.47 6.96
CA THR A 25 -1.82 1.95 7.87
C THR A 25 -2.79 3.02 8.37
N ARG A 26 -2.44 4.30 8.25
CA ARG A 26 -3.24 5.46 8.67
C ARG A 26 -3.89 6.21 7.51
N ASP A 27 -3.79 5.72 6.29
CA ASP A 27 -4.49 6.31 5.16
C ASP A 27 -6.01 6.07 5.28
N ARG A 28 -6.75 7.17 5.39
CA ARG A 28 -8.22 7.14 5.48
C ARG A 28 -8.91 7.08 4.13
N LEU A 29 -8.19 7.37 3.05
CA LEU A 29 -8.71 7.34 1.69
C LEU A 29 -8.72 5.92 1.12
N CYS A 30 -7.83 5.06 1.61
CA CYS A 30 -7.69 3.67 1.19
C CYS A 30 -7.55 2.74 2.41
N PRO A 31 -8.67 2.33 3.04
CA PRO A 31 -8.64 1.39 4.14
C PRO A 31 -8.04 0.04 3.72
N LEU A 32 -7.07 -0.46 4.49
CA LEU A 32 -6.34 -1.69 4.17
C LEU A 32 -7.25 -2.93 4.03
N GLU A 33 -8.30 -3.04 4.84
CA GLU A 33 -9.25 -4.16 4.73
C GLU A 33 -9.97 -4.14 3.38
N THR A 34 -10.52 -3.00 2.98
CA THR A 34 -11.19 -2.85 1.68
C THR A 34 -10.21 -3.07 0.52
N LEU A 35 -8.97 -2.60 0.63
CA LEU A 35 -7.93 -2.88 -0.36
C LEU A 35 -7.62 -4.37 -0.45
N GLY A 36 -7.53 -5.06 0.69
CA GLY A 36 -7.31 -6.51 0.77
C GLY A 36 -8.41 -7.30 0.07
N GLU A 37 -9.68 -6.95 0.30
CA GLU A 37 -10.83 -7.58 -0.37
C GLU A 37 -10.78 -7.42 -1.89
N VAL A 38 -10.41 -6.24 -2.39
CA VAL A 38 -10.27 -5.99 -3.84
C VAL A 38 -9.09 -6.75 -4.41
N ARG A 39 -7.92 -6.71 -3.75
CA ARG A 39 -6.70 -7.44 -4.17
C ARG A 39 -6.92 -8.94 -4.27
N ALA A 40 -7.69 -9.53 -3.37
CA ALA A 40 -8.03 -10.96 -3.41
C ALA A 40 -8.91 -11.35 -4.61
N ARG A 41 -9.62 -10.37 -5.21
CA ARG A 41 -10.47 -10.55 -6.39
C ARG A 41 -9.74 -10.25 -7.70
N MET A 42 -8.55 -9.64 -7.66
CA MET A 42 -7.76 -9.36 -8.85
C MET A 42 -7.22 -10.67 -9.45
N SER A 43 -7.22 -10.75 -10.78
CA SER A 43 -6.55 -11.83 -11.53
C SER A 43 -5.06 -11.55 -11.72
N ALA A 44 -4.67 -10.28 -11.83
CA ALA A 44 -3.26 -9.89 -11.90
C ALA A 44 -2.50 -10.27 -10.63
N PRO A 45 -1.25 -10.79 -10.76
CA PRO A 45 -0.34 -10.94 -9.63
C PRO A 45 -0.20 -9.61 -8.90
N ASN A 46 -0.34 -9.61 -7.59
CA ASN A 46 -0.25 -8.38 -6.84
C ASN A 46 0.35 -8.55 -5.44
N GLU A 47 1.07 -7.52 -5.02
CA GLU A 47 1.75 -7.44 -3.74
C GLU A 47 1.37 -6.18 -3.00
N LEU A 48 1.56 -6.17 -1.68
CA LEU A 48 1.26 -5.01 -0.83
C LEU A 48 2.41 -4.79 0.14
N PHE A 49 3.06 -3.63 0.00
CA PHE A 49 3.98 -3.11 0.98
C PHE A 49 3.24 -2.15 1.93
N VAL A 50 3.24 -2.48 3.22
CA VAL A 50 2.54 -1.69 4.25
C VAL A 50 3.54 -0.77 4.95
N VAL A 51 3.26 0.53 4.96
CA VAL A 51 4.02 1.52 5.73
C VAL A 51 3.37 1.70 7.10
N GLU A 52 4.00 1.17 8.14
CA GLU A 52 3.48 1.24 9.50
C GLU A 52 3.39 2.68 10.00
N THR A 53 2.20 3.07 10.47
CA THR A 53 1.82 4.44 10.82
C THR A 53 1.87 5.48 9.69
N GLY A 54 2.18 5.05 8.46
CA GLY A 54 2.16 5.88 7.27
C GLY A 54 0.75 6.41 6.99
N ASP A 55 0.63 7.68 6.66
CA ASP A 55 -0.62 8.26 6.16
C ASP A 55 -0.74 8.15 4.63
N HIS A 56 -1.65 8.93 4.03
CA HIS A 56 -1.83 8.95 2.58
C HIS A 56 -0.59 9.40 1.80
N SER A 57 0.29 10.18 2.43
CA SER A 57 1.57 10.61 1.88
C SER A 57 2.73 9.73 2.38
N LEU A 58 2.42 8.57 2.97
CA LEU A 58 3.36 7.62 3.56
C LEU A 58 4.19 8.22 4.71
N GLN A 59 3.74 9.33 5.31
CA GLN A 59 4.44 9.97 6.41
C GLN A 59 4.23 9.18 7.70
N VAL A 60 5.32 8.71 8.32
CA VAL A 60 5.28 8.01 9.60
C VAL A 60 5.10 8.99 10.75
N THR A 61 4.49 8.52 11.84
CA THR A 61 4.28 9.40 13.00
C THR A 61 5.58 9.65 13.76
N LYS A 62 5.71 10.84 14.36
CA LYS A 62 6.79 11.14 15.31
C LYS A 62 6.81 10.18 16.51
N THR A 63 5.64 9.68 16.93
CA THR A 63 5.54 8.70 18.02
C THR A 63 6.17 7.38 17.62
N HIS A 64 5.86 6.88 16.42
CA HIS A 64 6.47 5.68 15.86
C HIS A 64 8.00 5.81 15.81
N THR A 65 8.51 6.90 15.22
CA THR A 65 9.96 7.14 15.16
C THR A 65 10.62 7.17 16.54
N LYS A 66 9.97 7.77 17.55
CA LYS A 66 10.51 7.77 18.93
C LYS A 66 10.52 6.39 19.57
N GLN A 67 9.56 5.53 19.24
CA GLN A 67 9.42 4.20 19.84
C GLN A 67 10.30 3.15 19.16
N THR A 68 10.44 3.22 17.84
CA THR A 68 11.14 2.19 17.03
C THR A 68 12.52 2.64 16.58
N GLY A 69 12.81 3.95 16.61
CA GLY A 69 14.00 4.53 16.00
C GLY A 69 13.88 4.74 14.49
N VAL A 70 12.85 4.18 13.84
CA VAL A 70 12.67 4.27 12.38
C VAL A 70 12.29 5.69 11.99
N THR A 71 13.20 6.34 11.29
CA THR A 71 13.05 7.67 10.72
C THR A 71 12.21 7.63 9.44
N GLN A 72 11.71 8.79 9.01
CA GLN A 72 11.03 8.89 7.71
C GLN A 72 11.95 8.43 6.57
N ALA A 73 13.23 8.81 6.59
CA ALA A 73 14.18 8.45 5.55
C ALA A 73 14.39 6.92 5.46
N GLU A 74 14.43 6.21 6.59
CA GLU A 74 14.52 4.75 6.60
C GLU A 74 13.23 4.09 6.09
N SER A 75 12.06 4.65 6.44
CA SER A 75 10.79 4.20 5.88
C SER A 75 10.74 4.40 4.36
N ASP A 76 11.17 5.55 3.86
CA ASP A 76 11.21 5.86 2.43
C ASP A 76 12.19 4.94 1.69
N ALA A 77 13.36 4.66 2.28
CA ALA A 77 14.33 3.71 1.74
C ALA A 77 13.76 2.28 1.67
N ALA A 78 12.98 1.86 2.66
CA ALA A 78 12.31 0.56 2.65
C ALA A 78 11.23 0.47 1.56
N VAL A 79 10.46 1.55 1.35
CA VAL A 79 9.51 1.64 0.23
C VAL A 79 10.22 1.54 -1.11
N LEU A 80 11.33 2.28 -1.29
CA LEU A 80 12.12 2.22 -2.51
C LEU A 80 12.67 0.81 -2.76
N ALA A 81 13.23 0.16 -1.74
CA ALA A 81 13.73 -1.22 -1.85
C ALA A 81 12.62 -2.21 -2.25
N ALA A 82 11.39 -2.03 -1.76
CA ALA A 82 10.26 -2.85 -2.17
C ALA A 82 9.88 -2.64 -3.66
N ILE A 83 9.94 -1.39 -4.13
CA ILE A 83 9.72 -1.06 -5.55
C ILE A 83 10.81 -1.70 -6.42
N GLU A 84 12.09 -1.58 -6.03
CA GLU A 84 13.21 -2.18 -6.74
C GLU A 84 13.09 -3.71 -6.83
N ALA A 85 12.75 -4.36 -5.71
CA ALA A 85 12.55 -5.80 -5.67
C ALA A 85 11.41 -6.25 -6.60
N PHE A 86 10.28 -5.55 -6.57
CA PHE A 86 9.14 -5.83 -7.44
C PHE A 86 9.49 -5.66 -8.93
N LEU A 87 10.22 -4.59 -9.28
CA LEU A 87 10.65 -4.36 -10.66
C LEU A 87 11.64 -5.42 -11.14
N ALA A 88 12.52 -5.91 -10.26
CA ALA A 88 13.45 -6.98 -10.59
C ALA A 88 12.73 -8.30 -10.92
N GLN A 89 11.66 -8.63 -10.17
CA GLN A 89 10.84 -9.82 -10.42
C GLN A 89 10.00 -9.73 -11.70
N ALA A 90 9.58 -8.52 -12.07
CA ALA A 90 8.78 -8.29 -13.28
C ALA A 90 9.60 -8.26 -14.57
N ALA A 91 10.94 -8.21 -14.47
CA ALA A 91 11.85 -8.18 -15.61
C ALA A 91 12.29 -9.59 -16.09
N GLU A 92 11.84 -10.65 -15.42
CA GLU A 92 12.00 -12.06 -15.80
C GLU A 92 10.80 -12.59 -16.59
#